data_AF-A0A8J7CFW7-F1
#
_entry.id   AF-A0A8J7CFW7-F1
#
_cell.length_a   1.000
_cell.length_b   1.000
_cell.length_c   1.000
_cell.angle_alpha   90.00
_cell.angle_beta   90.00
_cell.angle_gamma   90.00
#
_symmetry.space_group_name_H-M   'P 1'
#
loop_
_entity.id
_entity.type
_entity.pdbx_description
1 polymer ?
#
loop_
_entity_poly.entity_id
_entity_poly.type
_entity_poly.pdbx_seq_one_letter_code
_entity_poly.pdbx_strand_id
1 'polypeptide(L)'
;MSELDREPGEKTDGDRLLPGASSLAVLLIVFVSFSLLILFSIVRGGVGHVAPDAGGTKAYSPADFPEINFNRELLPEVEAAGNSDPEGIYRVRQPLAYEDYFPCSDCHADMEVNLERRQLEEMHGEILLNHGPIDRWCFDCHNPDDRDSLRLANGTLIGFDESYRLCGQCHGTIFRDWREGIHGRREGYWNGAKSYQLCAHCHNPHAPRFQPIAPLPPPVRPQFLRIAAEEEIIDE
;
A
#
# COMPACT_ATOMS: atom_id res chain seq x y z
N MET A 1 57.32 -69.15 8.34
CA MET A 1 56.51 -69.31 7.11
C MET A 1 55.06 -69.22 7.54
N SER A 2 54.30 -68.19 7.23
CA SER A 2 54.49 -67.08 6.30
C SER A 2 53.56 -65.94 6.71
N GLU A 3 54.04 -64.71 6.55
CA GLU A 3 53.26 -63.47 6.49
C GLU A 3 52.16 -63.51 5.42
N LEU A 4 51.16 -62.64 5.62
CA LEU A 4 50.37 -61.81 4.68
C LEU A 4 48.92 -61.69 5.20
N ASP A 5 48.19 -60.58 5.13
CA ASP A 5 48.43 -59.13 5.09
C ASP A 5 47.02 -58.49 5.06
N ARG A 6 46.92 -57.21 5.45
CA ARG A 6 45.86 -56.20 5.13
C ARG A 6 44.62 -56.09 6.06
N GLU A 7 44.10 -54.94 6.53
CA GLU A 7 44.45 -53.50 6.74
C GLU A 7 43.34 -52.92 7.71
N PRO A 8 43.39 -51.64 8.18
CA PRO A 8 43.03 -51.22 9.54
C PRO A 8 41.65 -50.58 9.69
N GLY A 9 41.07 -50.69 10.90
CA GLY A 9 39.81 -50.05 11.30
C GLY A 9 39.99 -49.10 12.49
N GLU A 10 40.08 -47.81 12.15
CA GLU A 10 39.50 -46.63 12.82
C GLU A 10 39.72 -46.43 14.33
N LYS A 11 40.66 -45.54 14.64
CA LYS A 11 40.87 -44.93 15.95
C LYS A 11 40.00 -43.68 16.05
N THR A 12 38.97 -43.69 16.88
CA THR A 12 38.18 -42.48 17.20
C THR A 12 38.95 -41.62 18.19
N ASP A 13 39.71 -40.67 17.65
CA ASP A 13 40.32 -39.59 18.42
C ASP A 13 39.25 -38.52 18.71
N GLY A 14 38.90 -38.42 19.99
CA GLY A 14 37.86 -37.55 20.52
C GLY A 14 38.39 -36.23 21.07
N ASP A 15 39.51 -35.72 20.57
CA ASP A 15 39.98 -34.39 20.95
C ASP A 15 39.42 -33.33 20.01
N ARG A 16 38.29 -32.74 20.44
CA ARG A 16 37.86 -31.42 19.95
C ARG A 16 38.96 -30.42 20.28
N LEU A 17 39.81 -30.15 19.29
CA LEU A 17 40.76 -29.04 19.26
C LEU A 17 40.00 -27.74 19.53
N LEU A 18 40.01 -27.29 20.79
CA LEU A 18 39.74 -25.90 21.13
C LEU A 18 40.82 -25.08 20.41
N PRO A 19 40.47 -24.11 19.55
CA PRO A 19 41.46 -23.27 18.92
C PRO A 19 42.24 -22.54 20.03
N GLY A 20 43.56 -22.68 20.03
CA GLY A 20 44.43 -22.07 21.05
C GLY A 20 44.11 -20.59 21.22
N ALA A 21 44.21 -20.08 22.46
CA ALA A 21 43.80 -18.73 22.86
C ALA A 21 44.32 -17.59 21.95
N SER A 22 45.39 -17.84 21.18
CA SER A 22 45.92 -16.95 20.15
C SER A 22 44.98 -16.75 18.94
N SER A 23 44.19 -17.76 18.54
CA SER A 23 43.29 -17.65 17.39
C SER A 23 42.07 -16.78 17.68
N LEU A 24 41.53 -16.84 18.91
CA LEU A 24 40.43 -15.99 19.34
C LEU A 24 40.86 -14.52 19.43
N ALA A 25 42.08 -14.27 19.94
CA ALA A 25 42.65 -12.92 20.00
C ALA A 25 42.81 -12.31 18.60
N VAL A 26 43.30 -13.07 17.63
CA VAL A 26 43.43 -12.62 16.23
C VAL A 26 42.07 -12.29 15.61
N LEU A 27 41.07 -13.15 15.83
CA LEU A 27 39.70 -12.90 15.34
C LEU A 27 39.08 -11.64 15.94
N LEU A 28 39.25 -11.41 17.25
CA LEU A 28 38.76 -10.20 17.92
C LEU A 28 39.45 -8.94 17.40
N ILE A 29 40.76 -8.99 17.16
CA ILE A 29 41.51 -7.86 16.61
C ILE A 29 41.01 -7.54 15.19
N VAL A 30 40.82 -8.54 14.32
CA VAL A 30 40.30 -8.35 12.97
C VAL A 30 38.87 -7.80 13.00
N PHE A 31 38.01 -8.33 13.88
CA PHE A 31 36.63 -7.86 14.01
C PHE A 31 36.55 -6.41 14.49
N VAL A 32 37.35 -6.04 15.50
CA VAL A 32 37.39 -4.68 16.03
C VAL A 32 37.96 -3.71 15.00
N SER A 33 39.03 -4.07 14.31
CA SER A 33 39.63 -3.20 13.28
C SER A 33 38.71 -3.02 12.07
N PHE A 34 38.00 -4.06 11.62
CA PHE A 34 37.00 -3.95 10.57
C PHE A 34 35.79 -3.10 10.99
N SER A 35 35.32 -3.29 12.24
CA SER A 35 34.23 -2.48 12.80
C SER A 35 34.59 -1.00 12.90
N LEU A 36 35.82 -0.69 13.33
CA LEU A 36 36.34 0.68 13.39
C LEU A 36 36.49 1.30 11.99
N LEU A 37 36.93 0.53 10.99
CA LEU A 37 37.01 1.00 9.60
C LEU A 37 35.63 1.33 9.01
N ILE A 38 34.63 0.49 9.27
CA ILE A 38 33.24 0.76 8.86
C ILE A 38 32.70 2.00 9.56
N LEU A 39 32.87 2.08 10.89
CA LEU A 39 32.43 3.23 11.68
C LEU A 39 33.08 4.52 11.17
N PHE A 40 34.38 4.46 10.87
CA PHE A 40 35.11 5.58 10.30
C PHE A 40 34.62 5.96 8.91
N SER A 41 34.32 4.98 8.04
CA SER A 41 33.74 5.23 6.71
C SER A 41 32.37 5.91 6.79
N ILE A 42 31.52 5.47 7.72
CA ILE A 42 30.20 6.07 7.99
C ILE A 42 30.36 7.50 8.52
N VAL A 43 31.24 7.71 9.50
CA VAL A 43 31.47 9.02 10.12
C VAL A 43 32.12 9.99 9.14
N ARG A 44 33.00 9.53 8.25
CA ARG A 44 33.74 10.41 7.34
C ARG A 44 32.93 10.83 6.11
N GLY A 45 31.79 10.19 5.84
CA GLY A 45 30.91 10.50 4.71
C GLY A 45 31.62 10.30 3.37
N GLY A 46 31.37 9.18 2.68
CA GLY A 46 32.00 8.83 1.41
C GLY A 46 32.10 10.01 0.44
N VAL A 47 33.32 10.51 0.24
CA VAL A 47 33.62 11.63 -0.64
C VAL A 47 33.80 11.10 -2.07
N GLY A 48 32.87 11.48 -2.95
CA GLY A 48 33.15 11.67 -4.38
C GLY A 48 32.91 10.46 -5.29
N HIS A 49 31.69 10.34 -5.81
CA HIS A 49 31.36 10.34 -7.25
C HIS A 49 29.84 10.14 -7.37
N VAL A 50 29.15 11.15 -7.91
CA VAL A 50 27.69 11.06 -8.13
C VAL A 50 27.48 10.54 -9.56
N ALA A 51 27.24 9.24 -9.68
CA ALA A 51 26.76 8.65 -10.91
C ALA A 51 25.30 9.09 -11.19
N PRO A 52 24.84 9.13 -12.45
CA PRO A 52 23.54 9.67 -12.85
C PRO A 52 22.30 8.95 -12.26
N ASP A 53 22.49 7.88 -11.51
CA ASP A 53 21.49 7.09 -10.77
C ASP A 53 21.42 7.42 -9.25
N ALA A 54 22.20 8.39 -8.77
CA ALA A 54 22.34 8.72 -7.35
C ALA A 54 21.12 9.37 -6.66
N GLY A 55 19.98 9.51 -7.36
CA GLY A 55 18.75 10.03 -6.75
C GLY A 55 18.28 9.22 -5.53
N GLY A 56 18.71 7.97 -5.38
CA GLY A 56 18.33 7.08 -4.28
C GLY A 56 19.35 6.92 -3.15
N THR A 57 20.58 7.46 -3.25
CA THR A 57 21.68 7.15 -2.31
C THR A 57 22.10 8.32 -1.41
N LYS A 58 21.59 9.53 -1.66
CA LYS A 58 21.80 10.71 -0.82
C LYS A 58 20.47 11.19 -0.26
N ALA A 59 20.36 11.24 1.08
CA ALA A 59 19.29 11.97 1.73
C ALA A 59 19.60 13.46 1.63
N TYR A 60 18.76 14.22 0.92
CA TYR A 60 18.87 15.67 0.84
C TYR A 60 18.23 16.31 2.08
N SER A 61 18.85 17.38 2.55
CA SER A 61 18.39 18.20 3.66
C SER A 61 18.09 19.63 3.17
N PRO A 62 17.37 20.45 3.96
CA PRO A 62 17.21 21.87 3.65
C PRO A 62 18.53 22.62 3.42
N ALA A 63 19.62 22.18 4.06
CA ALA A 63 20.95 22.78 3.88
C ALA A 63 21.55 22.54 2.48
N ASP A 64 21.05 21.54 1.74
CA ASP A 64 21.47 21.27 0.36
C ASP A 64 20.84 22.24 -0.66
N PHE A 65 19.87 23.06 -0.25
CA PHE A 65 19.15 24.02 -1.11
C PHE A 65 19.10 25.43 -0.48
N PRO A 66 20.26 26.11 -0.33
CA PRO A 66 20.35 27.40 0.36
C PRO A 66 19.54 28.53 -0.29
N GLU A 67 19.19 28.39 -1.57
CA GLU A 67 18.33 29.31 -2.30
C GLU A 67 16.84 29.20 -1.96
N ILE A 68 16.41 28.09 -1.35
CA ILE A 68 15.02 27.87 -0.96
C ILE A 68 14.83 28.30 0.50
N ASN A 69 14.04 29.35 0.72
CA ASN A 69 13.60 29.69 2.07
C ASN A 69 12.47 28.74 2.51
N PHE A 70 12.83 27.63 3.14
CA PHE A 70 11.88 26.65 3.69
C PHE A 70 11.01 27.21 4.83
N ASN A 71 11.41 28.32 5.45
CA ASN A 71 10.67 29.01 6.51
C ASN A 71 9.91 30.24 5.98
N ARG A 72 9.75 30.36 4.66
CA ARG A 72 8.95 31.42 4.07
C ARG A 72 7.51 31.27 4.56
N GLU A 73 6.96 32.37 5.05
CA GLU A 73 5.55 32.46 5.42
C GLU A 73 4.69 32.09 4.20
N LEU A 74 3.79 31.12 4.40
CA LEU A 74 2.88 30.67 3.36
C LEU A 74 1.95 31.82 2.99
N LEU A 75 1.43 31.81 1.76
CA LEU A 75 0.39 32.76 1.39
C LEU A 75 -0.81 32.59 2.33
N PRO A 76 -1.49 33.66 2.77
CA PRO A 76 -2.62 33.56 3.69
C PRO A 76 -3.73 32.62 3.19
N GLU A 77 -3.94 32.55 1.88
CA GLU A 77 -4.91 31.64 1.25
C GLU A 77 -4.48 30.17 1.40
N VAL A 78 -3.17 29.91 1.33
CA VAL A 78 -2.55 28.60 1.45
C VAL A 78 -2.57 28.14 2.91
N GLU A 79 -2.39 29.06 3.87
CA GLU A 79 -2.52 28.77 5.31
C GLU A 79 -3.98 28.58 5.73
N ALA A 80 -4.89 29.46 5.27
CA ALA A 80 -6.32 29.36 5.55
C ALA A 80 -6.92 28.08 4.96
N ALA A 81 -6.47 27.66 3.78
CA ALA A 81 -6.89 26.37 3.23
C ALA A 81 -6.47 25.22 4.17
N GLY A 82 -5.26 25.25 4.74
CA GLY A 82 -4.69 24.13 5.50
C GLY A 82 -5.37 23.84 6.82
N ASN A 83 -6.02 24.86 7.37
CA ASN A 83 -6.77 24.78 8.61
C ASN A 83 -8.27 24.48 8.39
N SER A 84 -8.68 24.15 7.17
CA SER A 84 -10.11 24.09 6.79
C SER A 84 -10.80 22.73 6.96
N ASP A 85 -10.06 21.66 7.29
CA ASP A 85 -10.62 20.34 7.58
C ASP A 85 -10.53 20.04 9.09
N PRO A 86 -11.66 20.04 9.82
CA PRO A 86 -11.69 19.61 11.22
C PRO A 86 -11.20 18.16 11.35
N GLU A 87 -10.45 17.87 12.41
CA GLU A 87 -10.04 16.49 12.71
C GLU A 87 -11.26 15.57 12.75
N GLY A 88 -11.21 14.48 11.97
CA GLY A 88 -12.25 13.45 11.96
C GLY A 88 -13.41 13.67 10.98
N ILE A 89 -13.47 14.79 10.26
CA ILE A 89 -14.48 15.01 9.20
C ILE A 89 -13.81 14.86 7.83
N TYR A 90 -14.02 13.70 7.18
CA TYR A 90 -13.57 13.48 5.81
C TYR A 90 -14.62 13.99 4.83
N ARG A 91 -14.29 15.00 4.02
CA ARG A 91 -15.10 15.36 2.86
C ARG A 91 -14.95 14.26 1.83
N VAL A 92 -15.89 13.34 1.80
CA VAL A 92 -15.88 12.25 0.82
C VAL A 92 -16.73 12.63 -0.36
N ARG A 93 -16.31 12.21 -1.56
CA ARG A 93 -17.27 12.12 -2.66
C ARG A 93 -18.25 11.01 -2.29
N GLN A 94 -19.55 11.25 -2.44
CA GLN A 94 -20.50 10.14 -2.32
C GLN A 94 -20.09 9.05 -3.32
N PRO A 95 -20.14 7.76 -2.93
CA PRO A 95 -19.93 6.69 -3.89
C PRO A 95 -20.76 6.95 -5.13
N LEU A 96 -20.30 6.48 -6.29
CA LEU A 96 -21.17 6.30 -7.44
C LEU A 96 -22.26 5.29 -7.04
N ALA A 97 -23.25 5.74 -6.29
CA ALA A 97 -24.53 5.08 -6.22
C ALA A 97 -24.96 4.97 -7.67
N TYR A 98 -25.18 3.74 -8.13
CA TYR A 98 -25.73 3.51 -9.45
C TYR A 98 -26.97 4.40 -9.55
N GLU A 99 -26.90 5.45 -10.38
CA GLU A 99 -27.87 6.54 -10.38
C GLU A 99 -29.32 6.05 -10.58
N ASP A 100 -29.47 4.84 -11.11
CA ASP A 100 -30.76 4.23 -11.46
C ASP A 100 -31.38 3.35 -10.34
N TYR A 101 -30.68 3.03 -9.24
CA TYR A 101 -31.17 2.06 -8.23
C TYR A 101 -31.01 2.52 -6.76
N PHE A 102 -30.67 3.79 -6.55
CA PHE A 102 -30.61 4.40 -5.21
C PHE A 102 -31.65 5.54 -5.12
N PRO A 103 -32.43 5.63 -4.02
CA PRO A 103 -32.33 4.86 -2.79
C PRO A 103 -32.85 3.41 -2.91
N CYS A 104 -32.24 2.51 -2.15
CA CYS A 104 -32.63 1.11 -2.07
C CYS A 104 -34.05 0.95 -1.49
N SER A 105 -34.49 1.92 -0.68
CA SER A 105 -35.85 1.98 -0.15
C SER A 105 -36.93 1.99 -1.23
N ASP A 106 -36.64 2.47 -2.44
CA ASP A 106 -37.62 2.54 -3.54
C ASP A 106 -38.24 1.18 -3.88
N CYS A 107 -37.50 0.10 -3.65
CA CYS A 107 -38.01 -1.26 -3.74
C CYS A 107 -38.24 -1.93 -2.38
N HIS A 108 -37.47 -1.54 -1.35
CA HIS A 108 -37.40 -2.29 -0.11
C HIS A 108 -38.20 -1.75 1.07
N ALA A 109 -38.81 -0.56 0.96
CA ALA A 109 -39.57 0.06 2.05
C ALA A 109 -40.73 -0.81 2.56
N ASP A 110 -41.40 -1.52 1.65
CA ASP A 110 -42.61 -2.31 1.95
C ASP A 110 -42.38 -3.83 1.85
N MET A 111 -41.12 -4.27 1.75
CA MET A 111 -40.77 -5.69 1.65
C MET A 111 -40.42 -6.28 3.01
N GLU A 112 -40.97 -7.45 3.31
CA GLU A 112 -40.55 -8.22 4.48
C GLU A 112 -39.05 -8.57 4.41
N VAL A 113 -38.34 -8.32 5.50
CA VAL A 113 -36.92 -8.63 5.60
C VAL A 113 -36.74 -10.14 5.77
N ASN A 114 -35.99 -10.76 4.85
CA ASN A 114 -35.60 -12.15 4.99
C ASN A 114 -34.10 -12.27 5.34
N LEU A 115 -33.83 -12.56 6.62
CA LEU A 115 -32.50 -12.73 7.21
C LEU A 115 -31.82 -14.07 6.89
N GLU A 116 -32.54 -15.02 6.28
CA GLU A 116 -31.99 -16.33 5.93
C GLU A 116 -30.95 -16.20 4.80
N ARG A 117 -29.82 -16.86 5.00
CA ARG A 117 -28.73 -16.94 4.02
C ARG A 117 -29.16 -17.83 2.86
N ARG A 118 -29.10 -17.32 1.63
CA ARG A 118 -29.60 -18.01 0.43
C ARG A 118 -28.92 -17.48 -0.83
N GLN A 119 -29.08 -18.19 -1.95
CA GLN A 119 -28.76 -17.59 -3.26
C GLN A 119 -29.87 -16.58 -3.62
N LEU A 120 -29.49 -15.43 -4.17
CA LEU A 120 -30.44 -14.45 -4.72
C LEU A 120 -30.61 -14.76 -6.21
N GLU A 121 -31.85 -14.80 -6.71
CA GLU A 121 -32.16 -15.29 -8.06
C GLU A 121 -32.69 -14.19 -9.00
N GLU A 122 -33.39 -13.19 -8.47
CA GLU A 122 -33.92 -12.06 -9.23
C GLU A 122 -33.00 -10.84 -9.07
N MET A 123 -33.43 -9.85 -8.29
CA MET A 123 -32.61 -8.70 -7.96
C MET A 123 -31.38 -9.13 -7.17
N HIS A 124 -30.22 -8.54 -7.50
CA HIS A 124 -28.92 -8.82 -6.87
C HIS A 124 -28.35 -10.23 -7.14
N GLY A 125 -28.97 -11.04 -8.01
CA GLY A 125 -28.50 -12.41 -8.29
C GLY A 125 -27.12 -12.50 -8.95
N GLU A 126 -26.68 -11.42 -9.59
CA GLU A 126 -25.34 -11.31 -10.20
C GLU A 126 -24.24 -10.95 -9.19
N ILE A 127 -24.59 -10.65 -7.94
CA ILE A 127 -23.60 -10.28 -6.92
C ILE A 127 -22.86 -11.53 -6.43
N LEU A 128 -21.59 -11.62 -6.79
CA LEU A 128 -20.66 -12.57 -6.20
C LEU A 128 -20.07 -12.00 -4.90
N LEU A 129 -20.50 -12.53 -3.76
CA LEU A 129 -19.92 -12.21 -2.45
C LEU A 129 -18.67 -13.07 -2.20
N ASN A 130 -17.50 -12.51 -2.53
CA ASN A 130 -16.18 -13.10 -2.26
C ASN A 130 -15.36 -12.15 -1.36
N HIS A 131 -15.94 -11.78 -0.22
CA HIS A 131 -15.32 -10.87 0.73
C HIS A 131 -15.55 -11.33 2.17
N GLY A 132 -14.47 -11.75 2.83
CA GLY A 132 -14.48 -12.18 4.23
C GLY A 132 -14.55 -13.70 4.40
N PRO A 133 -14.88 -14.19 5.61
CA PRO A 133 -15.14 -15.60 5.87
C PRO A 133 -16.26 -16.17 5.00
N ILE A 134 -16.30 -17.49 4.83
CA ILE A 134 -17.30 -18.17 3.99
C ILE A 134 -18.74 -17.97 4.47
N ASP A 135 -18.92 -17.65 5.75
CA ASP A 135 -20.20 -17.42 6.38
C ASP A 135 -20.60 -15.93 6.41
N ARG A 136 -19.80 -15.03 5.82
CA ARG A 136 -20.14 -13.61 5.66
C ARG A 136 -21.42 -13.47 4.82
N TRP A 137 -22.32 -12.60 5.25
CA TRP A 137 -23.60 -12.34 4.61
C TRP A 137 -23.87 -10.85 4.42
N CYS A 138 -24.84 -10.51 3.56
CA CYS A 138 -25.19 -9.14 3.17
C CYS A 138 -25.44 -8.23 4.38
N PHE A 139 -26.18 -8.75 5.37
CA PHE A 139 -26.56 -7.99 6.57
C PHE A 139 -25.48 -7.89 7.66
N ASP A 140 -24.29 -8.44 7.40
CA ASP A 140 -23.12 -8.15 8.24
C ASP A 140 -22.55 -6.74 7.96
N CYS A 141 -22.96 -6.14 6.83
CA CYS A 141 -22.53 -4.82 6.37
C CYS A 141 -23.71 -3.89 6.09
N HIS A 142 -24.80 -4.41 5.53
CA HIS A 142 -26.02 -3.64 5.25
C HIS A 142 -27.00 -3.74 6.41
N ASN A 143 -27.74 -2.66 6.68
CA ASN A 143 -28.81 -2.72 7.65
C ASN A 143 -30.03 -3.46 7.06
N PRO A 144 -30.55 -4.51 7.72
CA PRO A 144 -31.72 -5.24 7.24
C PRO A 144 -32.99 -4.38 7.21
N ASP A 145 -33.16 -3.49 8.19
CA ASP A 145 -34.40 -2.73 8.40
C ASP A 145 -34.47 -1.48 7.51
N ASP A 146 -33.31 -0.96 7.10
CA ASP A 146 -33.18 0.19 6.21
C ASP A 146 -31.96 0.01 5.31
N ARG A 147 -32.19 -0.40 4.06
CA ARG A 147 -31.13 -0.74 3.10
C ARG A 147 -30.41 0.48 2.53
N ASP A 148 -30.86 1.71 2.84
CA ASP A 148 -30.14 2.94 2.52
C ASP A 148 -29.00 3.23 3.51
N SER A 149 -28.87 2.40 4.54
CA SER A 149 -27.82 2.50 5.55
C SER A 149 -26.96 1.23 5.63
N LEU A 150 -25.72 1.44 6.07
CA LEU A 150 -24.80 0.39 6.45
C LEU A 150 -24.84 0.21 7.97
N ARG A 151 -24.42 -0.96 8.45
CA ARG A 151 -24.35 -1.30 9.86
C ARG A 151 -22.96 -1.78 10.23
N LEU A 152 -22.41 -1.19 11.29
CA LEU A 152 -21.16 -1.63 11.90
C LEU A 152 -21.39 -2.90 12.74
N ALA A 153 -20.32 -3.65 13.02
CA ALA A 153 -20.38 -4.88 13.84
C ALA A 153 -21.02 -4.69 15.23
N ASN A 154 -20.96 -3.50 15.82
CA ASN A 154 -21.58 -3.17 17.10
C ASN A 154 -23.07 -2.77 16.99
N GLY A 155 -23.63 -2.75 15.78
CA GLY A 155 -25.01 -2.32 15.52
C GLY A 155 -25.19 -0.85 15.16
N THR A 156 -24.15 -0.02 15.23
CA THR A 156 -24.25 1.39 14.83
C THR A 156 -24.54 1.50 13.34
N LEU A 157 -25.56 2.29 12.99
CA LEU A 157 -25.89 2.61 11.61
C LEU A 157 -25.04 3.78 11.12
N ILE A 158 -24.60 3.69 9.87
CA ILE A 158 -23.81 4.72 9.19
C ILE A 158 -24.30 4.87 7.74
N GLY A 159 -24.05 6.03 7.13
CA GLY A 159 -24.30 6.23 5.70
C GLY A 159 -23.25 5.56 4.81
N PHE A 160 -23.54 5.45 3.52
CA PHE A 160 -22.59 4.95 2.52
C PHE A 160 -21.35 5.86 2.36
N ASP A 161 -21.51 7.16 2.63
CA ASP A 161 -20.44 8.15 2.71
C ASP A 161 -19.48 7.90 3.88
N GLU A 162 -19.91 7.13 4.88
CA GLU A 162 -19.08 6.72 6.00
C GLU A 162 -18.52 5.29 5.87
N SER A 163 -18.66 4.66 4.70
CA SER A 163 -18.25 3.25 4.46
C SER A 163 -16.80 2.93 4.86
N TYR A 164 -15.89 3.91 4.87
CA TYR A 164 -14.53 3.75 5.39
C TYR A 164 -14.48 3.26 6.85
N ARG A 165 -15.47 3.64 7.68
CA ARG A 165 -15.60 3.20 9.08
C ARG A 165 -15.92 1.71 9.16
N LEU A 166 -16.78 1.21 8.27
CA LEU A 166 -17.12 -0.21 8.15
C LEU A 166 -15.90 -1.02 7.71
N CYS A 167 -15.24 -0.60 6.62
CA CYS A 167 -14.06 -1.29 6.11
C CYS A 167 -12.93 -1.34 7.15
N GLY A 168 -12.74 -0.25 7.89
CA GLY A 168 -11.71 -0.10 8.91
C GLY A 168 -11.85 -1.05 10.12
N GLN A 169 -13.03 -1.65 10.34
CA GLN A 169 -13.22 -2.63 11.42
C GLN A 169 -12.33 -3.87 11.26
N CYS A 170 -12.03 -4.24 10.00
CA CYS A 170 -11.18 -5.39 9.68
C CYS A 170 -9.88 -4.96 8.95
N HIS A 171 -9.94 -3.92 8.11
CA HIS A 171 -8.81 -3.44 7.30
C HIS A 171 -8.07 -2.27 7.96
N GLY A 172 -7.67 -2.42 9.22
CA GLY A 172 -7.14 -1.31 10.03
C GLY A 172 -5.89 -0.63 9.46
N THR A 173 -4.95 -1.40 8.87
CA THR A 173 -3.73 -0.82 8.26
C THR A 173 -4.06 -0.01 7.01
N ILE A 174 -4.92 -0.55 6.15
CA ILE A 174 -5.38 0.14 4.93
C ILE A 174 -6.19 1.39 5.30
N PHE A 175 -7.04 1.30 6.31
CA PHE A 175 -7.81 2.45 6.79
C PHE A 175 -6.92 3.55 7.34
N ARG A 176 -5.91 3.21 8.15
CA ARG A 176 -4.88 4.17 8.59
C ARG A 176 -4.22 4.83 7.39
N ASP A 177 -3.73 4.04 6.43
CA ASP A 177 -3.02 4.58 5.26
C ASP A 177 -3.93 5.44 4.37
N TRP A 178 -5.22 5.09 4.27
CA TRP A 178 -6.22 5.90 3.58
C TRP A 178 -6.46 7.24 4.26
N ARG A 179 -6.58 7.26 5.59
CA ARG A 179 -6.72 8.50 6.38
C ARG A 179 -5.56 9.46 6.15
N GLU A 180 -4.34 8.92 6.14
CA GLU A 180 -3.12 9.71 5.88
C GLU A 180 -2.97 10.11 4.39
N GLY A 181 -3.80 9.54 3.51
CA GLY A 181 -3.76 9.75 2.04
C GLY A 181 -2.62 9.02 1.34
N ILE A 182 -2.06 7.99 1.98
CA ILE A 182 -1.08 7.05 1.40
C ILE A 182 -1.80 6.03 0.50
N HIS A 183 -3.01 5.63 0.90
CA HIS A 183 -3.85 4.69 0.15
C HIS A 183 -5.14 5.35 -0.36
N GLY A 184 -5.63 4.92 -1.52
CA GLY A 184 -6.78 5.54 -2.19
C GLY A 184 -6.40 6.81 -2.95
N ARG A 185 -7.40 7.68 -3.20
CA ARG A 185 -7.23 8.93 -3.93
C ARG A 185 -7.68 10.10 -3.07
N ARG A 186 -6.80 11.08 -2.91
CA ARG A 186 -7.05 12.37 -2.28
C ARG A 186 -6.98 13.46 -3.33
N GLU A 187 -8.01 14.28 -3.39
CA GLU A 187 -8.14 15.41 -4.31
C GLU A 187 -8.14 16.72 -3.52
N GLY A 188 -7.89 17.85 -4.19
CA GLY A 188 -7.80 19.17 -3.57
C GLY A 188 -6.37 19.64 -3.32
N TYR A 189 -6.20 20.51 -2.32
CA TYR A 189 -4.94 21.21 -2.06
C TYR A 189 -3.96 20.36 -1.24
N TRP A 190 -2.65 20.58 -1.42
CA TRP A 190 -1.62 19.84 -0.66
C TRP A 190 -1.64 20.19 0.83
N ASN A 191 -1.91 21.45 1.16
CA ASN A 191 -2.12 21.96 2.50
C ASN A 191 -3.45 22.71 2.57
N GLY A 192 -4.51 22.14 2.01
CA GLY A 192 -5.78 22.81 2.05
C GLY A 192 -6.95 21.88 2.26
N ALA A 193 -8.15 22.38 1.98
CA ALA A 193 -9.34 21.57 1.84
C ALA A 193 -9.06 20.39 0.91
N LYS A 194 -9.35 19.18 1.38
CA LYS A 194 -9.17 17.96 0.60
C LYS A 194 -10.48 17.19 0.54
N SER A 195 -10.61 16.40 -0.51
CA SER A 195 -11.64 15.38 -0.59
C SER A 195 -11.02 14.01 -0.78
N TYR A 196 -11.74 12.99 -0.31
CA TYR A 196 -11.29 11.61 -0.31
C TYR A 196 -12.24 10.76 -1.14
N GLN A 197 -11.68 9.93 -2.01
CA GLN A 197 -12.43 8.86 -2.62
C GLN A 197 -12.53 7.70 -1.62
N LEU A 198 -13.75 7.22 -1.39
CA LEU A 198 -14.04 6.04 -0.58
C LEU A 198 -13.45 4.77 -1.18
N CYS A 199 -13.28 3.74 -0.36
CA CYS A 199 -12.77 2.42 -0.76
C CYS A 199 -13.54 1.88 -1.98
N ALA A 200 -14.87 2.05 -1.97
CA ALA A 200 -15.79 1.58 -3.00
C ALA A 200 -15.65 2.31 -4.36
N HIS A 201 -14.96 3.44 -4.44
CA HIS A 201 -14.69 4.11 -5.73
C HIS A 201 -13.67 3.35 -6.58
N CYS A 202 -12.88 2.46 -5.98
CA CYS A 202 -11.86 1.68 -6.69
C CYS A 202 -12.07 0.18 -6.50
N HIS A 203 -12.56 -0.25 -5.33
CA HIS A 203 -12.80 -1.65 -5.02
C HIS A 203 -14.28 -1.98 -5.10
N ASN A 204 -14.65 -3.11 -5.70
CA ASN A 204 -15.98 -3.68 -5.53
C ASN A 204 -16.11 -4.18 -4.08
N PRO A 205 -17.04 -3.67 -3.26
CA PRO A 205 -17.17 -4.08 -1.86
C PRO A 205 -17.51 -5.58 -1.69
N HIS A 206 -18.12 -6.22 -2.68
CA HIS A 206 -18.45 -7.65 -2.63
C HIS A 206 -17.31 -8.55 -3.13
N ALA A 207 -16.36 -7.99 -3.90
CA ALA A 207 -15.20 -8.70 -4.43
C ALA A 207 -14.00 -7.73 -4.60
N PRO A 208 -13.39 -7.27 -3.49
CA PRO A 208 -12.50 -6.11 -3.53
C PRO A 208 -11.14 -6.36 -4.17
N ARG A 209 -10.73 -7.62 -4.36
CA ARG A 209 -9.45 -7.90 -5.03
C ARG A 209 -9.53 -7.55 -6.51
N PHE A 210 -8.58 -6.74 -6.97
CA PHE A 210 -8.41 -6.48 -8.39
C PHE A 210 -8.08 -7.77 -9.14
N GLN A 211 -8.72 -7.95 -10.28
CA GLN A 211 -8.35 -9.01 -11.20
C GLN A 211 -6.98 -8.68 -11.83
N PRO A 212 -6.10 -9.66 -12.02
CA PRO A 212 -4.86 -9.44 -12.76
C PRO A 212 -5.18 -8.92 -14.16
N ILE A 213 -4.51 -7.85 -14.56
CA ILE A 213 -4.58 -7.32 -15.91
C ILE A 213 -3.33 -7.80 -16.66
N ALA A 214 -3.50 -8.26 -17.89
CA ALA A 214 -2.36 -8.56 -18.75
C ALA A 214 -1.54 -7.27 -18.97
N PRO A 215 -0.21 -7.27 -18.70
CA PRO A 215 0.59 -6.09 -18.92
C PRO A 215 0.63 -5.76 -20.41
N LEU A 216 0.56 -4.46 -20.72
CA LEU A 216 0.85 -3.99 -22.07
C LEU A 216 2.31 -4.30 -22.44
N PRO A 217 2.63 -4.43 -23.73
CA PRO A 217 4.01 -4.59 -24.17
C PRO A 217 4.91 -3.47 -23.60
N PRO A 218 6.20 -3.75 -23.35
CA PRO A 218 7.11 -2.77 -22.78
C PRO A 218 7.18 -1.51 -23.66
N PRO A 219 7.36 -0.32 -23.07
CA PRO A 219 7.48 0.90 -23.83
C PRO A 219 8.67 0.81 -24.80
N VAL A 220 8.46 1.24 -26.04
CA VAL A 220 9.52 1.30 -27.04
C VAL A 220 10.52 2.39 -26.62
N ARG A 221 11.82 2.07 -26.61
CA ARG A 221 12.85 3.07 -26.26
C ARG A 221 12.76 4.25 -27.25
N PRO A 222 12.99 5.50 -26.80
CA PRO A 222 12.89 6.68 -27.67
C PRO A 222 13.69 6.57 -28.97
N GLN A 223 14.87 5.96 -28.93
CA GLN A 223 15.73 5.69 -30.10
C GLN A 223 15.11 4.80 -31.19
N PHE A 224 14.04 4.08 -30.87
CA PHE A 224 13.31 3.20 -31.79
C PHE A 224 11.92 3.75 -32.12
N LEU A 225 11.53 4.91 -31.58
CA LEU A 225 10.36 5.65 -32.04
C LEU A 225 10.74 6.28 -33.39
N ARG A 226 10.25 5.71 -34.49
CA ARG A 226 10.30 6.40 -35.78
C ARG A 226 9.36 7.59 -35.68
N ILE A 227 9.90 8.80 -35.64
CA ILE A 227 9.12 9.99 -35.97
C ILE A 227 8.76 9.81 -37.44
N ALA A 228 7.49 9.55 -37.73
CA ALA A 228 7.00 9.72 -39.09
C ALA A 228 7.15 11.22 -39.38
N ALA A 229 8.24 11.59 -40.05
CA ALA A 229 8.36 12.92 -40.60
C ALA A 229 7.18 13.09 -41.56
N GLU A 230 6.44 14.18 -41.39
CA GLU A 230 5.47 14.72 -42.34
C GLU A 230 6.03 14.62 -43.76
N GLU A 231 5.51 13.66 -44.53
CA GLU A 231 5.80 13.51 -45.95
C GLU A 231 4.47 13.48 -46.69
N GLU A 232 3.72 14.59 -46.60
CA GLU A 232 2.67 14.94 -47.55
C GLU A 232 2.36 16.44 -47.42
N ILE A 233 2.89 17.24 -48.35
CA ILE A 233 2.33 18.44 -49.01
C ILE A 233 3.49 19.02 -49.85
N ILE A 234 3.76 18.38 -50.98
CA ILE A 234 4.29 19.05 -52.18
C ILE A 234 3.68 18.33 -53.38
N ASP A 235 2.64 18.93 -53.98
CA ASP A 235 2.54 19.15 -55.42
C ASP A 235 1.23 19.90 -55.75
N GLU A 236 1.38 21.16 -56.20
CA GLU A 236 0.42 21.92 -57.00
C GLU A 236 0.59 21.58 -58.48
#